data_AF-A0A382U2U7-F1
#
_entry.id   AF-A0A382U2U7-F1
#
_cell.length_a   1.000
_cell.length_b   1.000
_cell.length_c   1.000
_cell.angle_alpha   90.00
_cell.angle_beta   90.00
_cell.angle_gamma   90.00
#
_symmetry.space_group_name_H-M   'P 1'
#
loop_
_entity.id
_entity.type
_entity.pdbx_description
1 polymer ?
#
loop_
_entity_poly.entity_id
_entity_poly.type
_entity_poly.pdbx_seq_one_letter_code
_entity_poly.pdbx_strand_id
1 'polypeptide(L)'
;MYSYDFTPGDTLVDFLSAKVQNQVTSNHNITFTRIYFNVAHPGMNGMFHVDSKDPSAGPSIMLMVTPKGEGGEFYYKPDPDDNLSTEKVEYEQNRLLIFDAHIEHYGASFKDKPRITLVFKTYVEAN
;
A
#
# COMPACT_ATOMS: atom_id res chain seq x y z
N MET A 1 -0.63 15.51 2.78
CA MET A 1 -0.53 14.11 3.23
C MET A 1 -0.39 14.15 4.74
N TYR A 2 -1.30 13.54 5.50
CA TYR A 2 -1.14 13.40 6.94
C TYR A 2 -0.28 12.15 7.20
N SER A 3 0.89 12.33 7.82
CA SER A 3 1.72 11.22 8.29
C SER A 3 1.85 11.33 9.80
N TYR A 4 1.62 10.23 10.50
CA TYR A 4 1.93 10.10 11.92
C TYR A 4 3.22 9.31 12.05
N ASP A 5 4.18 9.82 12.83
CA ASP A 5 5.47 9.15 13.01
C ASP A 5 5.31 7.94 13.93
N PHE A 6 5.90 6.82 13.49
CA PHE A 6 5.80 5.52 14.13
C PHE A 6 6.36 5.56 15.56
N THR A 7 5.57 5.16 16.55
CA THR A 7 6.03 4.97 17.93
C THR A 7 6.01 3.46 18.25
N PRO A 8 7.16 2.81 18.40
CA PRO A 8 7.23 1.40 18.80
C PRO A 8 6.49 1.17 20.13
N GLY A 9 5.68 0.10 20.22
CA GLY A 9 4.88 -0.23 21.41
C GLY A 9 3.45 0.31 21.41
N ASP A 10 2.98 0.89 20.30
CA ASP A 10 1.56 1.15 20.09
C ASP A 10 0.81 -0.18 19.87
N THR A 11 -0.12 -0.51 20.78
CA THR A 11 -0.83 -1.79 20.79
C THR A 11 -1.65 -2.05 19.51
N LEU A 12 -2.21 -0.99 18.90
CA LEU A 12 -2.96 -1.14 17.65
C LEU A 12 -2.01 -1.46 16.50
N VAL A 13 -0.86 -0.78 16.45
CA VAL A 13 0.16 -1.01 15.44
C VAL A 13 0.74 -2.42 15.55
N ASP A 14 1.12 -2.85 16.76
CA ASP A 14 1.66 -4.19 16.99
C ASP A 14 0.66 -5.29 16.57
N PHE A 15 -0.62 -5.09 16.88
CA PHE A 15 -1.69 -6.01 16.47
C PHE A 15 -1.83 -6.08 14.95
N LEU A 16 -1.81 -4.93 14.26
CA LEU A 16 -1.91 -4.88 12.80
C LEU A 16 -0.68 -5.50 12.14
N SER A 17 0.52 -5.20 12.64
CA SER A 17 1.79 -5.79 12.19
C SER A 17 1.78 -7.31 12.33
N ALA A 18 1.36 -7.84 13.49
CA ALA A 18 1.24 -9.28 13.71
C ALA A 18 0.22 -9.93 12.76
N LYS A 19 -0.92 -9.28 12.51
CA LYS A 19 -1.91 -9.77 11.54
C LYS A 19 -1.36 -9.82 10.13
N VAL A 20 -0.69 -8.76 9.69
CA VAL A 20 -0.11 -8.68 8.35
C VAL A 20 1.00 -9.72 8.17
N GLN A 21 1.90 -9.87 9.15
CA GLN A 21 2.96 -10.88 9.12
C GLN A 21 2.39 -12.28 8.88
N ASN A 22 1.31 -12.64 9.57
CA ASN A 22 0.63 -13.92 9.42
C ASN A 22 -0.08 -14.12 8.06
N GLN A 23 -0.30 -13.07 7.28
CA GLN A 23 -0.92 -13.15 5.94
C GLN A 23 0.12 -13.22 4.82
N VAL A 24 1.30 -12.62 5.01
CA VAL A 24 2.27 -12.40 3.91
C VAL A 24 3.30 -13.52 3.81
N THR A 25 3.76 -14.10 4.93
CA THR A 25 4.78 -15.16 4.85
C THR A 25 4.64 -16.21 5.96
N SER A 26 5.00 -17.45 5.64
CA SER A 26 5.38 -18.47 6.62
C SER A 26 6.90 -18.54 6.85
N ASN A 27 7.70 -17.82 6.06
CA ASN A 27 9.14 -18.11 5.87
C ASN A 27 10.09 -16.90 6.00
N HIS A 28 9.60 -15.67 6.14
CA HIS A 28 10.45 -14.48 6.28
C HIS A 28 9.90 -13.49 7.31
N ASN A 29 10.76 -13.00 8.20
CA ASN A 29 10.42 -11.91 9.10
C ASN A 29 10.37 -10.60 8.31
N ILE A 30 9.21 -9.94 8.33
CA ILE A 30 9.03 -8.65 7.68
C ILE A 30 9.19 -7.57 8.74
N THR A 31 10.11 -6.63 8.51
CA THR A 31 10.27 -5.45 9.36
C THR A 31 9.45 -4.30 8.79
N PHE A 32 8.60 -3.69 9.61
CA PHE A 32 7.80 -2.53 9.21
C PHE A 32 8.63 -1.26 9.37
N THR A 33 8.82 -0.51 8.28
CA THR A 33 9.60 0.74 8.29
C THR A 33 8.70 1.96 8.39
N ARG A 34 7.47 1.89 7.85
CA ARG A 34 6.49 2.98 7.91
C ARG A 34 5.07 2.45 7.85
N ILE A 35 4.19 3.03 8.67
CA ILE A 35 2.75 2.75 8.63
C ILE A 35 2.02 4.09 8.60
N TYR A 36 1.15 4.31 7.62
CA TYR A 36 0.48 5.60 7.46
C TYR A 36 -0.85 5.49 6.73
N PHE A 37 -1.73 6.46 6.97
CA PHE A 37 -2.94 6.62 6.20
C PHE A 37 -2.68 7.50 4.96
N ASN A 38 -3.13 7.04 3.81
CA ASN A 38 -3.37 7.89 2.66
C ASN A 38 -4.81 8.37 2.70
N VAL A 39 -5.01 9.69 2.71
CA VAL A 39 -6.33 10.31 2.60
C VAL A 39 -6.34 11.14 1.32
N ALA A 40 -7.04 10.66 0.29
CA ALA A 40 -7.18 11.33 -0.99
C ALA A 40 -8.61 11.84 -1.17
N HIS A 41 -8.81 13.16 -1.17
CA HIS A 41 -10.11 13.77 -1.46
C HIS A 41 -10.46 13.65 -2.96
N PRO A 42 -11.73 13.82 -3.35
CA PRO A 42 -12.12 13.79 -4.75
C PRO A 42 -11.28 14.70 -5.65
N GLY A 43 -10.78 14.14 -6.75
CA GLY A 43 -9.88 14.80 -7.70
C GLY A 43 -8.39 14.71 -7.35
N MET A 44 -8.03 14.21 -6.16
CA MET A 44 -6.63 14.02 -5.75
C MET A 44 -6.10 12.64 -6.20
N ASN A 45 -6.03 12.43 -7.51
CA ASN A 45 -5.42 11.22 -8.05
C ASN A 45 -3.91 11.24 -7.80
N GLY A 46 -3.36 10.06 -7.47
CA GLY A 46 -1.92 9.88 -7.39
C GLY A 46 -1.24 9.99 -8.76
N MET A 47 0.08 10.08 -8.74
CA MET A 47 0.93 9.92 -9.91
C MET A 47 1.63 8.57 -9.83
N PHE A 48 1.98 8.01 -10.99
CA PHE A 48 2.80 6.81 -11.04
C PHE A 48 4.14 7.03 -10.31
N HIS A 49 4.47 6.10 -9.42
CA HIS A 49 5.71 6.08 -8.64
C HIS A 49 6.03 4.66 -8.21
N VAL A 50 7.27 4.46 -7.76
CA VAL A 50 7.68 3.28 -7.00
C VAL A 50 7.78 3.65 -5.52
N ASP A 51 7.58 2.68 -4.64
CA ASP A 51 7.66 2.93 -3.19
C ASP A 51 9.09 2.89 -2.67
N SER A 52 9.95 2.10 -3.32
CA SER A 52 11.37 2.01 -3.01
C SER A 52 12.18 1.75 -4.27
N LYS A 53 13.45 2.17 -4.22
CA LYS A 53 14.50 1.78 -5.16
C LYS A 53 15.58 0.92 -4.48
N ASP A 54 15.43 0.67 -3.18
CA ASP A 54 16.31 -0.17 -2.39
C ASP A 54 15.99 -1.65 -2.68
N PRO A 55 16.93 -2.44 -3.24
CA PRO A 55 16.70 -3.85 -3.57
C PRO A 55 16.26 -4.73 -2.39
N SER A 56 16.51 -4.29 -1.15
CA SER A 56 16.12 -5.01 0.06
C SER A 56 14.76 -4.56 0.62
N ALA A 57 14.08 -3.64 -0.07
CA ALA A 57 12.70 -3.31 0.26
C ALA A 57 11.80 -4.54 0.14
N GLY A 58 11.00 -4.76 1.18
CA GLY A 58 9.98 -5.79 1.17
C GLY A 58 8.74 -5.35 0.40
N PRO A 59 7.71 -6.20 0.33
CA PRO A 59 6.47 -5.86 -0.33
C PRO A 59 5.79 -4.66 0.34
N SER A 60 5.20 -3.79 -0.48
CA SER A 60 4.26 -2.80 -0.01
C SER A 60 2.90 -3.44 0.26
N ILE A 61 2.28 -3.05 1.37
CA ILE A 61 1.02 -3.64 1.80
C ILE A 61 0.02 -2.50 2.03
N MET A 62 -1.17 -2.62 1.46
CA MET A 62 -2.20 -1.58 1.52
C MET A 62 -3.56 -2.18 1.84
N LEU A 63 -4.15 -1.75 2.95
CA LEU A 63 -5.53 -2.05 3.32
C LEU A 63 -6.48 -0.96 2.83
N MET A 64 -7.52 -1.36 2.12
CA MET A 64 -8.60 -0.49 1.64
C MET A 64 -9.64 -0.23 2.74
N VAL A 65 -9.61 0.96 3.37
CA VAL A 65 -10.36 1.22 4.62
C VAL A 65 -11.75 1.79 4.35
N THR A 66 -11.85 2.78 3.45
CA THR A 66 -13.15 3.45 3.18
C THR A 66 -14.10 2.53 2.41
N PRO A 67 -15.42 2.54 2.68
CA PRO A 67 -16.40 1.87 1.84
C PRO A 67 -16.30 2.28 0.37
N LYS A 68 -16.51 1.33 -0.54
CA LYS A 68 -16.42 1.55 -1.99
C LYS A 68 -17.24 2.77 -2.43
N GLY A 69 -16.63 3.63 -3.25
CA GLY A 69 -17.26 4.77 -3.92
C GLY A 69 -17.20 4.60 -5.43
N GLU A 70 -17.46 5.68 -6.16
CA GLU A 70 -17.24 5.72 -7.60
C GLU A 70 -15.76 6.05 -7.89
N GLY A 71 -15.06 5.19 -8.63
CA GLY A 71 -13.62 5.29 -8.88
C GLY A 71 -12.77 4.65 -7.78
N GLY A 72 -11.62 5.25 -7.47
CA GLY A 72 -10.73 4.85 -6.37
C GLY A 72 -9.84 3.65 -6.66
N GLU A 73 -9.76 3.23 -7.92
CA GLU A 73 -8.98 2.10 -8.39
C GLU A 73 -7.48 2.26 -8.08
N PHE A 74 -6.80 1.13 -8.03
CA PHE A 74 -5.34 1.08 -7.98
C PHE A 74 -4.82 0.64 -9.35
N TYR A 75 -3.83 1.35 -9.86
CA TYR A 75 -3.24 1.06 -11.16
C TYR A 75 -1.77 0.74 -10.99
N TYR A 76 -1.26 -0.21 -11.77
CA TYR A 76 0.14 -0.59 -11.77
C TYR A 76 0.62 -1.00 -13.15
N LYS A 77 1.93 -0.93 -13.37
CA LYS A 77 2.59 -1.41 -14.58
C LYS A 77 3.34 -2.71 -14.26
N PRO A 78 2.88 -3.88 -14.75
CA PRO A 78 3.48 -5.15 -14.40
C PRO A 78 4.86 -5.36 -15.04
N ASP A 79 5.09 -4.75 -16.19
CA ASP A 79 6.34 -4.84 -16.94
C ASP A 79 7.04 -3.47 -16.95
N PRO A 80 8.24 -3.35 -16.35
CA PRO A 80 8.99 -2.10 -16.37
C PRO A 80 9.49 -1.70 -17.77
N ASP A 81 9.57 -2.65 -18.72
CA ASP A 81 10.05 -2.41 -20.08
C ASP A 81 8.90 -2.07 -21.05
N ASP A 82 7.64 -2.36 -20.68
CA ASP A 82 6.44 -2.00 -21.45
C ASP A 82 5.61 -0.90 -20.77
N ASN A 83 5.91 0.34 -21.14
CA ASN A 83 5.21 1.52 -20.64
C ASN A 83 3.73 1.64 -21.05
N LEU A 84 3.23 0.78 -21.96
CA LEU A 84 1.84 0.79 -22.41
C LEU A 84 0.96 -0.18 -21.63
N SER A 85 1.56 -1.16 -20.95
CA SER A 85 0.82 -2.11 -20.12
C SER A 85 0.47 -1.50 -18.76
N THR A 86 -0.79 -1.12 -18.58
CA THR A 86 -1.33 -0.68 -17.29
C THR A 86 -2.47 -1.59 -16.88
N GLU A 87 -2.30 -2.25 -15.74
CA GLU A 87 -3.34 -3.04 -15.11
C GLU A 87 -4.06 -2.25 -14.02
N LYS A 88 -5.29 -2.67 -13.73
CA LYS A 88 -6.14 -2.05 -12.71
C LYS A 88 -6.64 -3.07 -11.71
N VAL A 89 -6.69 -2.66 -10.46
CA VAL A 89 -7.35 -3.36 -9.37
C VAL A 89 -8.52 -2.52 -8.90
N GLU A 90 -9.72 -3.08 -9.07
CA GLU A 90 -10.95 -2.48 -8.57
C GLU A 90 -10.87 -2.30 -7.05
N TYR A 91 -11.34 -1.15 -6.57
CA TYR A 91 -11.38 -0.90 -5.13
C TYR A 91 -12.47 -1.78 -4.48
N GLU A 92 -12.12 -2.38 -3.35
CA GLU A 92 -13.05 -3.14 -2.51
C GLU A 92 -12.69 -2.94 -1.03
N GLN A 93 -13.68 -2.61 -0.20
CA GLN A 93 -13.41 -2.36 1.22
C GLN A 93 -12.89 -3.62 1.92
N ASN A 94 -11.97 -3.45 2.86
CA ASN A 94 -11.31 -4.52 3.61
C ASN A 94 -10.46 -5.46 2.76
N ARG A 95 -10.19 -5.11 1.49
CA ARG A 95 -9.19 -5.81 0.69
C ARG A 95 -7.78 -5.40 1.12
N LEU A 96 -6.94 -6.39 1.36
CA LEU A 96 -5.50 -6.23 1.53
C LEU A 96 -4.83 -6.44 0.17
N LEU A 97 -4.12 -5.43 -0.32
CA LEU A 97 -3.23 -5.57 -1.47
C LEU A 97 -1.80 -5.71 -0.98
N ILE A 98 -1.09 -6.68 -1.54
CA ILE A 98 0.34 -6.94 -1.31
C ILE A 98 0.98 -6.93 -2.68
N PHE A 99 1.98 -6.08 -2.88
CA PHE A 99 2.65 -5.92 -4.16
C PHE A 99 4.12 -5.57 -3.97
N ASP A 100 4.94 -5.84 -4.99
CA ASP A 100 6.36 -5.49 -4.99
C ASP A 100 6.53 -3.97 -4.90
N ALA A 101 7.34 -3.49 -3.96
CA ALA A 101 7.60 -2.07 -3.74
C ALA A 101 8.29 -1.38 -4.94
N HIS A 102 8.87 -2.16 -5.85
CA HIS A 102 9.55 -1.68 -7.06
C HIS A 102 8.62 -1.54 -8.27
N ILE A 103 7.38 -2.02 -8.19
CA ILE A 103 6.41 -1.87 -9.27
C ILE A 103 5.89 -0.44 -9.32
N GLU A 104 5.87 0.15 -10.52
CA GLU A 104 5.32 1.50 -10.71
C GLU A 104 3.79 1.46 -10.59
N HIS A 105 3.22 2.30 -9.72
CA HIS A 105 1.80 2.28 -9.41
C HIS A 105 1.25 3.64 -8.97
N TYR A 106 -0.07 3.78 -8.94
CA TYR A 106 -0.76 4.88 -8.28
C TYR A 106 -2.17 4.48 -7.83
N GLY A 107 -2.74 5.25 -6.89
CA GLY A 107 -4.15 5.15 -6.51
C GLY A 107 -4.95 6.34 -7.04
N ALA A 108 -6.07 6.08 -7.71
CA ALA A 108 -7.06 7.11 -8.01
C ALA A 108 -7.85 7.49 -6.73
N SER A 109 -8.38 8.71 -6.70
CA SER A 109 -9.35 9.13 -5.68
C SER A 109 -10.75 8.61 -6.02
N PHE A 110 -11.64 8.52 -5.03
CA PHE A 110 -13.07 8.41 -5.35
C PHE A 110 -13.59 9.76 -5.83
N LYS A 111 -14.66 9.75 -6.62
CA LYS A 111 -15.30 10.98 -7.11
C LYS A 111 -16.23 11.63 -6.09
N ASP A 112 -16.75 10.85 -5.15
CA ASP A 112 -17.86 11.24 -4.27
C ASP A 112 -17.46 11.42 -2.80
N LYS A 113 -16.32 10.87 -2.38
CA LYS A 113 -15.87 10.89 -0.98
C LYS A 113 -14.34 10.78 -0.85
N PRO A 114 -13.74 11.04 0.33
CA PRO A 114 -12.33 10.76 0.54
C PRO A 114 -12.04 9.26 0.46
N ARG A 115 -10.99 8.87 -0.26
CA ARG A 115 -10.44 7.50 -0.25
C ARG A 115 -9.39 7.39 0.83
N ILE A 116 -9.63 6.54 1.81
CA ILE A 116 -8.68 6.23 2.88
C ILE A 116 -8.11 4.83 2.70
N THR A 117 -6.79 4.73 2.66
CA THR A 117 -6.06 3.46 2.75
C THR A 117 -5.02 3.49 3.86
N LEU A 118 -4.77 2.33 4.48
CA LEU A 118 -3.70 2.16 5.46
C LEU A 118 -2.57 1.40 4.78
N VAL A 119 -1.38 2.01 4.73
CA VAL A 119 -0.22 1.49 4.02
C VAL A 119 0.86 1.10 5.00
N PHE A 120 1.48 -0.06 4.77
CA PHE A 120 2.64 -0.57 5.48
C PHE A 120 3.78 -0.70 4.48
N LYS A 121 4.89 0.01 4.73
CA LYS A 121 6.15 -0.17 4.03
C LYS A 121 7.01 -1.13 4.82
N THR A 122 7.69 -2.01 4.10
CA THR A 122 8.37 -3.12 4.72
C THR A 122 9.78 -3.31 4.18
N TYR A 123 10.58 -4.04 4.93
CA TYR A 123 11.93 -4.46 4.58
C TYR A 123 12.02 -5.96 4.85
N VAL A 124 12.73 -6.69 3.99
CA VAL A 124 13.04 -8.10 4.22
C VAL A 124 14.51 -8.19 4.58
N GLU A 125 14.79 -8.65 5.80
CA GLU A 125 16.16 -8.92 6.20
C GLU A 125 16.71 -10.10 5.39
N ALA A 126 17.94 -9.96 4.89
CA ALA A 126 18.65 -11.08 4.30
C ALA A 126 19.02 -12.05 5.44
N ASN A 127 18.59 -13.32 5.31
CA ASN A 127 19.00 -14.39 6.23
C ASN A 127 20.51 -14.63 6.19
#